data_AF-A0A353TZU2-F1
#
_entry.id   AF-A0A353TZU2-F1
#
_cell.length_a   1.000
_cell.length_b   1.000
_cell.length_c   1.000
_cell.angle_alpha   90.00
_cell.angle_beta   90.00
_cell.angle_gamma   90.00
#
_symmetry.space_group_name_H-M   'P 1'
#
loop_
_entity.id
_entity.type
_entity.pdbx_description
1 polymer ?
#
loop_
_entity_poly.entity_id
_entity_poly.type
_entity_poly.pdbx_seq_one_letter_code
_entity_poly.pdbx_strand_id
1 'polypeptide(L)'
;MCGQNYPYRSDVLWTCTPDSRDWLYKINEAAEIEVSVYRYGILQDSIEISFSIGPELMPANIEGSVICNNGVGTIFPGTMTEPGFLDCRLSVNFDGTIYKHHIKLGFEPDKLTPYTHHPDDFTAFWEEVKKEAALCPMLVEREYVPKYSNDKIDCYLVKVQAFQKGQYVYGYLTKPKTGGKYPVVFSPPGAGIKPMDPLKDISYAENGFIRFDMEIHGIRPDIDIEVYDEVRRAFGSANNSYLVNGLDNRDNYYMKKVYLSCVRAIEYLSSLPEWDGKNMIAQGNSQGGALALVV
;
A
#
# COMPACT_ATOMS: atom_id res chain seq x y z
N MET A 1 13.60 6.11 2.21
CA MET A 1 13.25 4.70 1.89
C MET A 1 14.54 3.98 1.55
N CYS A 2 14.88 2.89 2.25
CA CYS A 2 15.93 2.00 1.77
C CYS A 2 15.35 1.14 0.64
N GLY A 3 15.93 1.16 -0.55
CA GLY A 3 15.50 0.29 -1.64
C GLY A 3 15.74 -1.18 -1.28
N GLN A 4 14.69 -2.00 -1.32
CA GLN A 4 14.79 -3.46 -1.10
C GLN A 4 14.98 -4.20 -2.44
N ASN A 5 15.95 -3.77 -3.26
CA ASN A 5 16.17 -4.40 -4.57
C ASN A 5 16.87 -5.76 -4.46
N TYR A 6 17.34 -6.13 -3.27
CA TYR A 6 18.04 -7.39 -3.03
C TYR A 6 17.11 -8.49 -2.55
N PRO A 7 17.13 -9.67 -3.19
CA PRO A 7 16.40 -10.82 -2.70
C PRO A 7 16.85 -11.20 -1.28
N TYR A 8 15.88 -11.43 -0.39
CA TYR A 8 16.13 -11.87 0.98
C TYR A 8 16.76 -13.27 0.97
N ARG A 9 17.96 -13.43 1.55
CA ARG A 9 18.74 -14.69 1.60
C ARG A 9 19.15 -15.23 0.22
N SER A 10 19.80 -14.39 -0.58
CA SER A 10 20.43 -14.79 -1.85
C SER A 10 21.93 -15.03 -1.68
N ASP A 11 22.43 -16.09 -2.31
CA ASP A 11 23.88 -16.36 -2.47
C ASP A 11 24.56 -15.38 -3.43
N VAL A 12 23.74 -14.64 -4.19
CA VAL A 12 24.15 -13.68 -5.21
C VAL A 12 23.83 -12.26 -4.75
N LEU A 13 24.84 -11.41 -4.79
CA LEU A 13 24.74 -9.96 -4.62
C LEU A 13 25.01 -9.29 -5.96
N TRP A 14 24.13 -8.39 -6.36
CA TRP A 14 24.30 -7.55 -7.54
C TRP A 14 24.89 -6.20 -7.12
N THR A 15 25.67 -5.57 -7.97
CA THR A 15 25.96 -4.14 -7.84
C THR A 15 25.64 -3.50 -9.18
N CYS A 16 24.62 -2.66 -9.21
CA CYS A 16 24.21 -1.92 -10.40
C CYS A 16 24.35 -0.44 -10.09
N THR A 17 25.30 0.22 -10.75
CA THR A 17 25.64 1.62 -10.52
C THR A 17 25.34 2.41 -11.79
N PRO A 18 24.26 3.19 -11.82
CA PRO A 18 24.02 4.13 -12.90
C PRO A 18 25.09 5.23 -12.92
N ASP A 19 25.37 5.78 -14.09
CA ASP A 19 26.25 6.95 -14.27
C ASP A 19 25.65 8.25 -13.69
N SER A 20 24.39 8.23 -13.27
CA SER A 20 23.74 9.27 -12.48
C SER A 20 23.83 9.02 -10.97
N ARG A 21 24.13 10.06 -10.20
CA ARG A 21 24.29 10.00 -8.73
C ARG A 21 22.98 9.81 -7.98
N ASP A 22 21.86 10.25 -8.54
CA ASP A 22 20.53 10.19 -7.94
C ASP A 22 19.55 9.31 -8.73
N TRP A 23 20.05 8.64 -9.78
CA TRP A 23 19.31 7.70 -10.63
C TRP A 23 18.26 8.40 -11.51
N LEU A 24 18.35 9.73 -11.61
CA LEU A 24 17.47 10.57 -12.42
C LEU A 24 18.22 11.10 -13.65
N TYR A 25 17.47 11.20 -14.74
CA TYR A 25 17.91 11.64 -16.06
C TYR A 25 16.90 12.61 -16.66
N LYS A 26 17.34 13.44 -17.60
CA LYS A 26 16.46 14.22 -18.48
C LYS A 26 15.92 13.32 -19.59
N ILE A 27 14.78 13.71 -20.17
CA ILE A 27 14.33 13.08 -21.41
C ILE A 27 15.39 13.25 -22.51
N ASN A 28 15.53 12.24 -23.37
CA ASN A 28 16.55 12.16 -24.42
C ASN A 28 18.01 12.09 -23.92
N GLU A 29 18.24 11.99 -22.61
CA GLU A 29 19.57 11.72 -22.03
C GLU A 29 19.85 10.22 -22.04
N ALA A 30 21.01 9.81 -22.56
CA ALA A 30 21.40 8.40 -22.54
C ALA A 30 21.90 8.03 -21.15
N ALA A 31 21.43 6.89 -20.63
CA ALA A 31 21.92 6.31 -19.39
C ALA A 31 22.96 5.22 -19.63
N GLU A 32 23.86 5.05 -18.67
CA GLU A 32 24.82 3.96 -18.59
C GLU A 32 24.75 3.30 -17.21
N ILE A 33 24.88 1.97 -17.16
CA ILE A 33 24.91 1.19 -15.91
C ILE A 33 26.15 0.31 -15.91
N GLU A 34 26.98 0.45 -14.89
CA GLU A 34 27.98 -0.56 -14.53
C GLU A 34 27.32 -1.66 -13.68
N VAL A 35 27.52 -2.91 -14.08
CA VAL A 35 27.01 -4.09 -13.38
C VAL A 35 28.15 -5.00 -12.95
N SER A 36 28.09 -5.48 -11.71
CA SER A 36 28.90 -6.59 -11.22
C SER A 36 28.03 -7.56 -10.42
N VAL A 37 28.52 -8.79 -10.31
CA VAL A 37 27.85 -9.86 -9.57
C VAL A 37 28.85 -10.51 -8.64
N TYR A 38 28.45 -10.70 -7.39
CA TYR A 38 29.20 -11.42 -6.38
C TYR A 38 28.44 -12.68 -6.01
N ARG A 39 29.12 -13.82 -5.93
CA ARG A 39 28.56 -15.08 -5.44
C ARG A 39 29.31 -15.49 -4.17
N TYR A 40 28.60 -15.70 -3.07
CA TYR A 40 29.20 -15.93 -1.74
C TYR A 40 30.24 -14.85 -1.35
N GLY A 41 30.01 -13.60 -1.78
CA GLY A 41 30.92 -12.47 -1.56
C GLY A 41 32.14 -12.41 -2.49
N ILE A 42 32.29 -13.33 -3.44
CA ILE A 42 33.40 -13.35 -4.41
C ILE A 42 32.95 -12.69 -5.71
N LEU A 43 33.68 -11.67 -6.17
CA LEU A 43 33.44 -11.02 -7.45
C LEU A 43 33.55 -12.04 -8.58
N GLN A 44 32.51 -12.14 -9.40
CA GLN A 44 32.44 -13.07 -10.52
C GLN A 44 32.98 -12.39 -11.78
N ASP A 45 33.86 -13.09 -12.50
CA ASP A 45 34.49 -12.61 -13.73
C ASP A 45 34.19 -13.56 -14.90
N SER A 46 34.25 -13.03 -16.12
CA SER A 46 33.93 -13.75 -17.37
C SER A 46 32.53 -14.38 -17.36
N ILE A 47 31.60 -13.81 -16.59
CA ILE A 47 30.20 -14.24 -16.54
C ILE A 47 29.35 -13.44 -17.52
N GLU A 48 28.35 -14.10 -18.11
CA GLU A 48 27.35 -13.46 -18.95
C GLU A 48 26.13 -13.06 -18.12
N ILE A 49 25.73 -11.80 -18.22
CA ILE A 49 24.51 -11.25 -17.64
C ILE A 49 23.55 -10.95 -18.80
N SER A 50 22.41 -11.62 -18.82
CA SER A 50 21.32 -11.28 -19.75
C SER A 50 20.50 -10.12 -19.19
N PHE A 51 20.03 -9.24 -20.05
CA PHE A 51 19.17 -8.11 -19.68
C PHE A 51 17.98 -7.96 -20.62
N SER A 52 16.88 -7.44 -20.08
CA SER A 52 15.71 -6.99 -20.82
C SER A 52 15.24 -5.65 -20.25
N ILE A 53 15.14 -4.65 -21.11
CA ILE A 53 14.94 -3.25 -20.73
C ILE A 53 13.72 -2.73 -21.48
N GLY A 54 12.86 -2.01 -20.76
CA GLY A 54 11.72 -1.33 -21.34
C GLY A 54 11.07 -0.39 -20.34
N PRO A 55 10.04 0.37 -20.75
CA PRO A 55 9.28 1.19 -19.83
C PRO A 55 8.67 0.37 -18.69
N GLU A 56 8.53 0.97 -17.53
CA GLU A 56 8.01 0.31 -16.34
C GLU A 56 6.65 -0.35 -16.58
N LEU A 57 6.51 -1.61 -16.14
CA LEU A 57 5.34 -2.48 -16.36
C LEU A 57 4.97 -2.73 -17.84
N MET A 58 5.85 -2.40 -18.79
CA MET A 58 5.66 -2.64 -20.23
C MET A 58 6.60 -3.73 -20.76
N PRO A 59 6.31 -4.32 -21.94
CA PRO A 59 7.24 -5.22 -22.61
C PRO A 59 8.62 -4.59 -22.84
N ALA A 60 9.66 -5.42 -22.81
CA ALA A 60 10.99 -4.98 -23.17
C ALA A 60 11.04 -4.55 -24.64
N ASN A 61 11.78 -3.48 -24.94
CA ASN A 61 12.10 -3.07 -26.30
C ASN A 61 13.60 -3.26 -26.61
N ILE A 62 14.41 -3.52 -25.60
CA ILE A 62 15.84 -3.80 -25.71
C ILE A 62 16.12 -5.08 -24.93
N GLU A 63 16.75 -6.05 -25.58
CA GLU A 63 17.20 -7.29 -24.97
C GLU A 63 18.63 -7.58 -25.41
N GLY A 64 19.41 -8.22 -24.56
CA GLY A 64 20.79 -8.56 -24.87
C GLY A 64 21.50 -9.21 -23.71
N SER A 65 22.83 -9.28 -23.82
CA SER A 65 23.70 -9.72 -22.75
C SER A 65 24.98 -8.90 -22.72
N VAL A 66 25.62 -8.89 -21.55
CA VAL A 66 26.94 -8.32 -21.34
C VAL A 66 27.83 -9.33 -20.63
N ILE A 67 29.08 -9.45 -21.07
CA ILE A 67 30.10 -10.23 -20.37
C ILE A 67 30.83 -9.30 -19.40
N CYS A 68 30.87 -9.67 -18.13
CA CYS A 68 31.64 -8.94 -17.13
C CYS A 68 33.12 -9.30 -17.26
N ASN A 69 33.95 -8.37 -17.74
CA ASN A 69 35.39 -8.55 -17.85
C ASN A 69 36.08 -7.85 -16.69
N ASN A 70 37.02 -8.52 -16.02
CA ASN A 70 37.56 -8.12 -14.72
C ASN A 70 36.44 -7.84 -13.69
N GLY A 71 35.35 -8.60 -13.78
CA GLY A 71 34.18 -8.52 -12.90
C GLY A 71 33.23 -7.34 -13.13
N VAL A 72 33.41 -6.54 -14.18
CA VAL A 72 32.51 -5.42 -14.51
C VAL A 72 31.98 -5.55 -15.94
N GLY A 73 30.68 -5.37 -16.11
CA GLY A 73 30.03 -5.20 -17.40
C GLY A 73 29.35 -3.84 -17.48
N THR A 74 29.23 -3.28 -18.69
CA THR A 74 28.52 -2.03 -18.95
C THR A 74 27.27 -2.30 -19.78
N ILE A 75 26.11 -1.81 -19.31
CA ILE A 75 24.83 -1.87 -20.01
C ILE A 75 24.43 -0.45 -20.38
N PHE A 76 23.89 -0.28 -21.59
CA PHE A 76 23.36 0.99 -22.09
C PHE A 76 21.83 0.88 -22.23
N PRO A 77 21.05 1.28 -21.21
CA PRO A 77 19.58 1.19 -21.25
C PRO A 77 18.92 2.07 -22.30
N GLY A 78 19.65 3.04 -22.85
CA GLY A 78 19.13 4.04 -23.77
C GLY A 78 18.52 5.22 -23.02
N THR A 79 17.38 5.70 -23.50
CA THR A 79 16.74 6.95 -23.08
C THR A 79 15.22 6.82 -23.13
N MET A 80 14.49 7.73 -22.48
CA MET A 80 13.06 7.95 -22.69
C MET A 80 12.78 9.27 -23.41
N THR A 81 11.74 9.29 -24.25
CA THR A 81 11.24 10.52 -24.92
C THR A 81 10.13 11.21 -24.14
N GLU A 82 9.57 10.52 -23.14
CA GLU A 82 8.51 11.01 -22.25
C GLU A 82 8.92 10.76 -20.79
N PRO A 83 8.41 11.57 -19.84
CA PRO A 83 8.60 11.31 -18.42
C PRO A 83 8.19 9.90 -18.00
N GLY A 84 9.01 9.23 -17.18
CA GLY A 84 8.70 7.87 -16.73
C GLY A 84 9.89 7.14 -16.13
N PHE A 85 9.81 5.80 -16.15
CA PHE A 85 10.84 4.92 -15.63
C PHE A 85 11.21 3.85 -16.65
N LEU A 86 12.50 3.60 -16.86
CA LEU A 86 13.00 2.41 -17.54
C LEU A 86 13.30 1.32 -16.50
N ASP A 87 12.72 0.13 -16.68
CA ASP A 87 12.98 -1.05 -15.87
C ASP A 87 14.05 -1.92 -16.54
N CYS A 88 15.22 -1.99 -15.92
CA CYS A 88 16.33 -2.82 -16.36
C CYS A 88 16.30 -4.15 -15.61
N ARG A 89 15.79 -5.19 -16.26
CA ARG A 89 15.63 -6.53 -15.68
C ARG A 89 16.82 -7.38 -16.07
N LEU A 90 17.55 -7.89 -15.08
CA LEU A 90 18.81 -8.60 -15.22
C LEU A 90 18.68 -10.05 -14.77
N SER A 91 19.43 -10.95 -15.39
CA SER A 91 19.56 -12.32 -14.93
C SER A 91 20.92 -12.92 -15.21
N VAL A 92 21.37 -13.79 -14.31
CA VAL A 92 22.59 -14.60 -14.46
C VAL A 92 22.26 -16.05 -14.12
N ASN A 93 22.91 -16.99 -14.81
CA ASN A 93 22.78 -18.42 -14.55
C ASN A 93 24.03 -18.93 -13.84
N PHE A 94 23.86 -19.48 -12.65
CA PHE A 94 24.90 -20.24 -11.95
C PHE A 94 24.41 -21.66 -11.74
N ASP A 95 25.16 -22.64 -12.26
CA ASP A 95 24.92 -24.08 -12.07
C ASP A 95 23.47 -24.51 -12.39
N GLY A 96 22.86 -23.91 -13.42
CA GLY A 96 21.48 -24.18 -13.84
C GLY A 96 20.42 -23.40 -13.07
N THR A 97 20.80 -22.59 -12.08
CA THR A 97 19.89 -21.73 -11.31
C THR A 97 19.94 -20.30 -11.84
N ILE A 98 18.78 -19.75 -12.22
CA ILE A 98 18.66 -18.37 -12.69
C ILE A 98 18.41 -17.44 -11.50
N TYR A 99 19.34 -16.51 -11.29
CA TYR A 99 19.20 -15.43 -10.34
C TYR A 99 18.76 -14.17 -11.07
N LYS A 100 17.74 -13.49 -10.55
CA LYS A 100 17.16 -12.28 -11.16
C LYS A 100 17.39 -11.07 -10.27
N HIS A 101 17.55 -9.91 -10.91
CA HIS A 101 17.59 -8.60 -10.27
C HIS A 101 16.97 -7.59 -11.21
N HIS A 102 16.62 -6.41 -10.69
CA HIS A 102 16.24 -5.31 -11.55
C HIS A 102 16.51 -3.97 -10.86
N ILE A 103 16.70 -2.95 -11.68
CA ILE A 103 16.77 -1.56 -11.26
C ILE A 103 15.89 -0.70 -12.13
N LYS A 104 15.48 0.47 -11.62
CA LYS A 104 14.70 1.45 -12.37
C LYS A 104 15.46 2.76 -12.47
N LEU A 105 15.51 3.31 -13.66
CA LEU A 105 16.07 4.63 -13.93
C LEU A 105 14.92 5.60 -14.18
N GLY A 106 14.91 6.75 -13.49
CA GLY A 106 13.86 7.76 -13.61
C GLY A 106 14.22 8.81 -14.66
N PHE A 107 13.30 9.07 -15.60
CA PHE A 107 13.44 10.12 -16.61
C PHE A 107 12.41 11.20 -16.31
N GLU A 108 12.87 12.35 -15.78
CA GLU A 108 12.04 13.47 -15.31
C GLU A 108 10.74 13.03 -14.59
N PRO A 109 10.81 12.15 -13.57
CA PRO A 109 9.62 11.53 -12.99
C PRO A 109 8.68 12.52 -12.31
N ASP A 110 9.18 13.70 -11.93
CA ASP A 110 8.41 14.83 -11.41
C ASP A 110 7.47 15.47 -12.43
N LYS A 111 7.68 15.20 -13.73
CA LYS A 111 6.81 15.66 -14.83
C LYS A 111 5.74 14.63 -15.23
N LEU A 112 5.64 13.49 -14.53
CA LEU A 112 4.58 12.52 -14.77
C LEU A 112 3.20 13.16 -14.53
N THR A 113 2.34 13.08 -15.53
CA THR A 113 0.94 13.52 -15.43
C THR A 113 0.01 12.32 -15.30
N PRO A 114 -1.15 12.47 -14.64
CA PRO A 114 -2.15 11.41 -14.58
C PRO A 114 -2.59 10.96 -15.98
N TYR A 115 -2.60 9.66 -16.22
CA TYR A 115 -3.19 9.09 -17.45
C TYR A 115 -4.71 9.23 -17.46
N THR A 116 -5.35 9.12 -16.29
CA THR A 116 -6.80 9.22 -16.15
C THR A 116 -7.24 10.68 -16.13
N HIS A 117 -8.18 11.02 -17.02
CA HIS A 117 -8.85 12.32 -17.01
C HIS A 117 -9.78 12.44 -15.79
N HIS A 118 -9.80 13.61 -15.16
CA HIS A 118 -10.76 13.93 -14.12
C HIS A 118 -12.16 14.03 -14.75
N PRO A 119 -13.14 13.17 -14.37
CA PRO A 119 -14.49 13.24 -14.94
C PRO A 119 -15.16 14.58 -14.62
N ASP A 120 -15.88 15.16 -15.58
CA ASP A 120 -16.57 16.46 -15.42
C ASP A 120 -17.58 16.44 -14.26
N ASP A 121 -18.17 15.29 -13.97
CA ASP A 121 -19.16 15.11 -12.92
C ASP A 121 -18.58 14.58 -11.60
N PHE A 122 -17.25 14.44 -11.47
CA PHE A 122 -16.61 13.79 -10.32
C PHE A 122 -17.02 14.42 -8.98
N THR A 123 -16.93 15.74 -8.86
CA THR A 123 -17.30 16.46 -7.63
C THR A 123 -18.81 16.35 -7.37
N ALA A 124 -19.64 16.58 -8.39
CA ALA A 124 -21.09 16.52 -8.25
C ALA A 124 -21.56 15.13 -7.80
N PHE A 125 -20.97 14.07 -8.37
CA PHE A 125 -21.20 12.68 -8.00
C PHE A 125 -20.91 12.44 -6.51
N TRP A 126 -19.72 12.81 -6.03
CA TRP A 126 -19.36 12.57 -4.63
C TRP A 126 -20.16 13.42 -3.64
N GLU A 127 -20.50 14.65 -3.99
CA GLU A 127 -21.38 15.47 -3.15
C GLU A 127 -22.77 14.87 -3.01
N GLU A 128 -23.36 14.36 -4.10
CA GLU A 128 -24.66 13.70 -4.04
C GLU A 128 -24.62 12.42 -3.21
N VAL A 129 -23.63 11.57 -3.48
CA VAL A 129 -23.46 10.29 -2.76
C VAL A 129 -23.22 10.51 -1.26
N LYS A 130 -22.46 11.55 -0.88
CA LYS A 130 -22.28 11.90 0.55
C LYS A 130 -23.58 12.39 1.18
N LYS A 131 -24.38 13.21 0.49
CA LYS A 131 -25.69 13.65 0.99
C LYS A 131 -26.62 12.47 1.23
N GLU A 132 -26.70 11.53 0.27
CA GLU A 132 -27.48 10.31 0.43
C GLU A 132 -26.99 9.47 1.62
N ALA A 133 -25.67 9.29 1.74
CA ALA A 133 -25.06 8.55 2.85
C ALA A 133 -25.36 9.18 4.22
N ALA A 134 -25.40 10.51 4.31
CA ALA A 134 -25.72 11.24 5.53
C ALA A 134 -27.15 11.00 6.04
N LEU A 135 -28.07 10.58 5.17
CA LEU A 135 -29.43 10.19 5.57
C LEU A 135 -29.47 8.84 6.32
N CYS A 136 -28.43 8.01 6.17
CA CYS A 136 -28.31 6.75 6.87
C CYS A 136 -27.95 6.99 8.35
N PRO A 137 -28.75 6.54 9.33
CA PRO A 137 -28.45 6.77 10.74
C PRO A 137 -27.15 6.08 11.15
N MET A 138 -26.35 6.77 11.97
CA MET A 138 -25.16 6.19 12.57
C MET A 138 -25.55 5.31 13.76
N LEU A 139 -25.58 4.00 13.53
CA LEU A 139 -25.76 3.00 14.58
C LEU A 139 -24.39 2.45 14.96
N VAL A 140 -24.09 2.45 16.26
CA VAL A 140 -22.80 2.00 16.78
C VAL A 140 -23.02 0.98 17.88
N GLU A 141 -22.37 -0.17 17.75
CA GLU A 141 -22.22 -1.15 18.82
C GLU A 141 -20.75 -1.16 19.27
N ARG A 142 -20.52 -1.28 20.58
CA ARG A 142 -19.18 -1.39 21.16
C ARG A 142 -19.14 -2.57 22.11
N GLU A 143 -18.11 -3.38 21.96
CA GLU A 143 -17.83 -4.51 22.84
C GLU A 143 -16.43 -4.35 23.43
N TYR A 144 -16.31 -4.41 24.75
CA TYR A 144 -15.01 -4.32 25.42
C TYR A 144 -14.19 -5.58 25.13
N VAL A 145 -12.90 -5.42 24.81
CA VAL A 145 -12.01 -6.52 24.41
C VAL A 145 -10.88 -6.65 25.43
N PRO A 146 -11.02 -7.53 26.44
CA PRO A 146 -10.01 -7.71 27.49
C PRO A 146 -8.64 -8.09 26.94
N LYS A 147 -8.61 -8.90 25.86
CA LYS A 147 -7.38 -9.38 25.22
C LYS A 147 -6.43 -8.25 24.79
N TYR A 148 -6.97 -7.11 24.40
CA TYR A 148 -6.21 -5.95 23.90
C TYR A 148 -6.27 -4.75 24.85
N SER A 149 -6.78 -4.95 26.06
CA SER A 149 -6.89 -3.91 27.08
C SER A 149 -5.88 -4.20 28.21
N ASN A 150 -5.42 -3.16 28.90
CA ASN A 150 -4.53 -3.30 30.05
C ASN A 150 -4.89 -2.26 31.14
N ASP A 151 -4.04 -2.08 32.15
CA ASP A 151 -4.28 -1.13 33.24
C ASP A 151 -4.35 0.34 32.79
N LYS A 152 -3.80 0.67 31.61
CA LYS A 152 -3.75 2.03 31.06
C LYS A 152 -4.70 2.26 29.89
N ILE A 153 -5.01 1.22 29.12
CA ILE A 153 -5.69 1.30 27.83
C ILE A 153 -6.96 0.45 27.84
N ASP A 154 -8.04 1.02 27.31
CA ASP A 154 -9.23 0.26 26.92
C ASP A 154 -9.18 -0.01 25.41
N CYS A 155 -9.54 -1.23 25.02
CA CYS A 155 -9.81 -1.60 23.64
C CYS A 155 -11.26 -2.05 23.49
N TYR A 156 -11.92 -1.56 22.45
CA TYR A 156 -13.27 -1.95 22.08
C TYR A 156 -13.29 -2.45 20.64
N LEU A 157 -13.99 -3.55 20.40
CA LEU A 157 -14.46 -3.87 19.06
C LEU A 157 -15.69 -3.03 18.78
N VAL A 158 -15.60 -2.22 17.73
CA VAL A 158 -16.68 -1.33 17.31
C VAL A 158 -17.26 -1.86 16.01
N LYS A 159 -18.59 -1.86 15.93
CA LYS A 159 -19.35 -2.06 14.70
C LYS A 159 -20.11 -0.78 14.41
N VAL A 160 -19.90 -0.21 13.23
CA VAL A 160 -20.52 1.05 12.80
C VAL A 160 -21.35 0.79 11.56
N GLN A 161 -22.61 1.21 11.57
CA GLN A 161 -23.41 1.25 10.35
C GLN A 161 -22.80 2.28 9.41
N ALA A 162 -22.40 1.82 8.24
CA ALA A 162 -21.73 2.58 7.20
C ALA A 162 -22.74 3.52 6.50
N PHE A 163 -22.68 3.59 5.18
CA PHE A 163 -23.43 4.55 4.37
C PHE A 163 -24.86 4.08 3.98
N GLN A 164 -25.19 2.80 4.20
CA GLN A 164 -26.51 2.22 3.91
C GLN A 164 -26.99 1.34 5.07
N LYS A 165 -28.32 1.27 5.26
CA LYS A 165 -28.93 0.46 6.31
C LYS A 165 -28.55 -1.02 6.15
N GLY A 166 -28.02 -1.62 7.22
CA GLY A 166 -27.59 -3.02 7.23
C GLY A 166 -26.19 -3.27 6.66
N GLN A 167 -25.51 -2.23 6.15
CA GLN A 167 -24.09 -2.31 5.78
C GLN A 167 -23.25 -1.81 6.93
N TYR A 168 -22.31 -2.63 7.40
CA TYR A 168 -21.49 -2.32 8.56
C TYR A 168 -20.01 -2.43 8.23
N VAL A 169 -19.23 -1.66 8.96
CA VAL A 169 -17.78 -1.80 9.07
C VAL A 169 -17.41 -2.02 10.53
N TYR A 170 -16.27 -2.64 10.73
CA TYR A 170 -15.77 -2.96 12.06
C TYR A 170 -14.44 -2.27 12.31
N GLY A 171 -13.97 -2.32 13.55
CA GLY A 171 -12.60 -1.93 13.86
C GLY A 171 -12.34 -1.99 15.36
N TYR A 172 -11.06 -1.96 15.73
CA TYR A 172 -10.66 -1.87 17.11
C TYR A 172 -10.39 -0.42 17.48
N LEU A 173 -11.09 0.08 18.50
CA LEU A 173 -10.89 1.40 19.09
C LEU A 173 -10.06 1.25 20.36
N THR A 174 -8.81 1.71 20.33
CA THR A 174 -7.95 1.79 21.51
C THR A 174 -7.94 3.22 22.05
N LYS A 175 -8.02 3.39 23.38
CA LYS A 175 -7.98 4.71 24.00
C LYS A 175 -7.40 4.69 25.43
N PRO A 176 -6.86 5.82 25.91
CA PRO A 176 -6.42 5.93 27.30
C PRO A 176 -7.58 5.78 28.30
N LYS A 177 -7.33 5.12 29.44
CA LYS A 177 -8.28 4.97 30.56
C LYS A 177 -8.41 6.20 31.43
N THR A 178 -7.41 7.08 31.41
CA THR A 178 -7.22 8.16 32.41
C THR A 178 -8.29 9.25 32.40
N GLY A 179 -9.35 9.12 31.60
CA GLY A 179 -10.34 10.16 31.36
C GLY A 179 -9.71 11.36 30.63
N GLY A 180 -10.46 12.13 29.87
CA GLY A 180 -9.93 13.32 29.20
C GLY A 180 -10.32 13.44 27.74
N LYS A 181 -9.62 14.36 27.08
CA LYS A 181 -9.83 14.77 25.70
C LYS A 181 -8.55 14.51 24.92
N TYR A 182 -8.66 13.73 23.85
CA TYR A 182 -7.52 13.21 23.12
C TYR A 182 -7.65 13.44 21.61
N PRO A 183 -6.53 13.64 20.90
CA PRO A 183 -6.49 13.50 19.45
C PRO A 183 -6.96 12.11 19.01
N VAL A 184 -7.54 12.02 17.81
CA VAL A 184 -7.94 10.75 17.19
C VAL A 184 -7.05 10.40 16.00
N VAL A 185 -6.76 9.10 15.83
CA VAL A 185 -6.04 8.53 14.70
C VAL A 185 -6.95 7.52 14.00
N PHE A 186 -7.34 7.84 12.77
CA PHE A 186 -8.03 6.95 11.86
C PHE A 186 -7.02 6.14 11.05
N SER A 187 -7.11 4.81 11.12
CA SER A 187 -6.15 3.88 10.51
C SER A 187 -6.86 2.84 9.63
N PRO A 188 -7.07 3.14 8.32
CA PRO A 188 -7.59 2.17 7.37
C PRO A 188 -6.53 1.12 6.95
N PRO A 189 -6.94 -0.08 6.54
CA PRO A 189 -6.02 -1.19 6.32
C PRO A 189 -5.31 -1.09 4.96
N GLY A 190 -4.11 -1.67 4.91
CA GLY A 190 -3.48 -2.02 3.63
C GLY A 190 -4.27 -3.07 2.87
N ALA A 191 -3.92 -3.29 1.60
CA ALA A 191 -4.69 -4.16 0.71
C ALA A 191 -4.77 -5.62 1.21
N GLY A 192 -5.90 -6.26 0.97
CA GLY A 192 -6.20 -7.64 1.36
C GLY A 192 -7.32 -7.77 2.40
N ILE A 193 -7.79 -9.01 2.56
CA ILE A 193 -8.64 -9.44 3.67
C ILE A 193 -7.71 -10.09 4.69
N LYS A 194 -7.45 -9.40 5.80
CA LYS A 194 -6.44 -9.79 6.78
C LYS A 194 -6.96 -9.63 8.22
N PRO A 195 -6.64 -10.58 9.11
CA PRO A 195 -6.90 -10.41 10.53
C PRO A 195 -6.26 -9.14 11.08
N MET A 196 -6.91 -8.55 12.07
CA MET A 196 -6.48 -7.32 12.71
C MET A 196 -5.79 -7.61 14.04
N ASP A 197 -4.77 -6.82 14.35
CA ASP A 197 -4.06 -6.87 15.62
C ASP A 197 -3.75 -5.44 16.09
N PRO A 198 -4.58 -4.85 16.97
CA PRO A 198 -4.39 -3.48 17.44
C PRO A 198 -3.17 -3.33 18.36
N LEU A 199 -2.55 -4.43 18.83
CA LEU A 199 -1.37 -4.34 19.70
C LEU A 199 -0.14 -3.78 18.98
N LYS A 200 -0.09 -3.89 17.65
CA LYS A 200 1.02 -3.35 16.83
C LYS A 200 1.19 -1.85 16.99
N ASP A 201 0.09 -1.15 17.29
CA ASP A 201 0.02 0.31 17.38
C ASP A 201 -0.50 0.79 18.74
N ILE A 202 -0.44 -0.07 19.77
CA ILE A 202 -0.94 0.25 21.13
C ILE A 202 -0.26 1.48 21.74
N SER A 203 0.97 1.79 21.29
CA SER A 203 1.74 2.94 21.73
C SER A 203 1.04 4.28 21.50
N TYR A 204 0.15 4.39 20.51
CA TYR A 204 -0.68 5.59 20.33
C TYR A 204 -1.55 5.83 21.56
N ALA A 205 -2.26 4.80 22.01
CA ALA A 205 -3.13 4.90 23.17
C ALA A 205 -2.32 5.14 24.45
N GLU A 206 -1.14 4.51 24.59
CA GLU A 206 -0.23 4.75 25.73
C GLU A 206 0.28 6.18 25.81
N ASN A 207 0.30 6.90 24.69
CA ASN A 207 0.77 8.27 24.57
C ASN A 207 -0.37 9.28 24.37
N GLY A 208 -1.61 8.92 24.74
CA GLY A 208 -2.72 9.88 24.78
C GLY A 208 -3.42 10.10 23.44
N PHE A 209 -3.50 9.09 22.59
CA PHE A 209 -4.30 9.13 21.35
C PHE A 209 -5.43 8.11 21.40
N ILE A 210 -6.58 8.47 20.86
CA ILE A 210 -7.61 7.49 20.50
C ILE A 210 -7.26 6.97 19.12
N ARG A 211 -7.14 5.65 18.93
CA ARG A 211 -6.84 5.07 17.62
C ARG A 211 -7.93 4.10 17.20
N PHE A 212 -8.31 4.18 15.93
CA PHE A 212 -9.26 3.27 15.31
C PHE A 212 -8.64 2.56 14.12
N ASP A 213 -8.24 1.32 14.33
CA ASP A 213 -7.82 0.43 13.25
C ASP A 213 -9.09 -0.15 12.63
N MET A 214 -9.32 0.17 11.36
CA MET A 214 -10.58 -0.11 10.65
C MET A 214 -10.51 -1.41 9.82
N GLU A 215 -11.61 -2.13 9.81
CA GLU A 215 -11.94 -3.22 8.89
C GLU A 215 -12.91 -2.66 7.83
N ILE A 216 -12.66 -2.92 6.55
CA ILE A 216 -13.37 -2.26 5.43
C ILE A 216 -14.31 -3.18 4.63
N HIS A 217 -14.26 -4.49 4.86
CA HIS A 217 -15.00 -5.51 4.11
C HIS A 217 -16.37 -5.81 4.74
N GLY A 218 -16.61 -5.38 5.99
CA GLY A 218 -17.79 -5.74 6.77
C GLY A 218 -17.67 -7.12 7.43
N ILE A 219 -16.43 -7.57 7.64
CA ILE A 219 -16.09 -8.84 8.29
C ILE A 219 -15.75 -8.54 9.74
N ARG A 220 -16.41 -9.22 10.68
CA ARG A 220 -16.12 -9.01 12.09
C ARG A 220 -14.70 -9.54 12.43
N PRO A 221 -13.79 -8.74 13.02
CA PRO A 221 -12.37 -9.08 13.16
C PRO A 221 -12.02 -10.25 14.09
N ASP A 222 -12.92 -10.61 15.02
CA ASP A 222 -12.72 -11.63 16.05
C ASP A 222 -13.50 -12.93 15.78
N ILE A 223 -14.01 -13.13 14.55
CA ILE A 223 -14.53 -14.43 14.15
C ILE A 223 -13.42 -15.49 14.22
N ASP A 224 -13.84 -16.73 14.35
CA ASP A 224 -12.99 -17.90 14.33
C ASP A 224 -12.00 -17.88 13.14
N ILE A 225 -10.74 -18.26 13.38
CA ILE A 225 -9.66 -18.05 12.41
C ILE A 225 -9.85 -18.95 11.18
N GLU A 226 -10.37 -20.15 11.36
CA GLU A 226 -10.70 -21.06 10.27
C GLU A 226 -11.82 -20.47 9.40
N VAL A 227 -12.87 -19.92 10.02
CA VAL A 227 -13.95 -19.21 9.30
C VAL A 227 -13.42 -17.97 8.59
N TYR A 228 -12.55 -17.18 9.25
CA TYR A 228 -11.93 -16.01 8.63
C TYR A 228 -11.14 -16.41 7.39
N ASP A 229 -10.37 -17.48 7.48
CA ASP A 229 -9.57 -17.99 6.37
C ASP A 229 -10.44 -18.54 5.22
N GLU A 230 -11.59 -19.13 5.50
CA GLU A 230 -12.59 -19.49 4.48
C GLU A 230 -13.12 -18.26 3.75
N VAL A 231 -13.55 -17.23 4.49
CA VAL A 231 -14.01 -15.96 3.92
C VAL A 231 -12.90 -15.31 3.09
N ARG A 232 -11.68 -15.25 3.63
CA ARG A 232 -10.52 -14.73 2.92
C ARG A 232 -10.26 -15.47 1.62
N ARG A 233 -10.30 -16.81 1.61
CA ARG A 233 -10.12 -17.59 0.36
C ARG A 233 -11.25 -17.38 -0.63
N ALA A 234 -12.49 -17.21 -0.16
CA ALA A 234 -13.65 -16.99 -1.01
C ALA A 234 -13.65 -15.60 -1.69
N PHE A 235 -13.21 -14.56 -0.97
CA PHE A 235 -13.32 -13.17 -1.45
C PHE A 235 -11.97 -12.50 -1.77
N GLY A 236 -10.87 -13.08 -1.30
CA GLY A 236 -9.49 -12.63 -1.55
C GLY A 236 -8.72 -13.67 -2.34
N SER A 237 -8.91 -13.70 -3.66
CA SER A 237 -8.00 -14.42 -4.54
C SER A 237 -6.73 -13.56 -4.80
N ALA A 238 -5.79 -14.08 -5.58
CA ALA A 238 -4.53 -13.36 -5.88
C ALA A 238 -4.79 -11.93 -6.38
N ASN A 239 -3.87 -11.01 -6.06
CA ASN A 239 -3.86 -9.62 -6.55
C ASN A 239 -5.03 -8.71 -6.10
N ASN A 240 -5.54 -8.88 -4.87
CA ASN A 240 -6.59 -8.02 -4.30
C ASN A 240 -7.89 -8.02 -5.14
N SER A 241 -8.36 -9.21 -5.52
CA SER A 241 -9.51 -9.41 -6.41
C SER A 241 -10.79 -8.69 -6.00
N TYR A 242 -11.00 -8.38 -4.72
CA TYR A 242 -12.15 -7.60 -4.28
C TYR A 242 -12.21 -6.21 -4.94
N LEU A 243 -11.08 -5.67 -5.40
CA LEU A 243 -11.00 -4.38 -6.11
C LEU A 243 -11.67 -4.40 -7.48
N VAL A 244 -12.01 -5.56 -8.04
CA VAL A 244 -12.77 -5.66 -9.31
C VAL A 244 -14.27 -5.82 -9.10
N ASN A 245 -14.75 -5.92 -7.86
CA ASN A 245 -16.16 -6.11 -7.57
C ASN A 245 -16.96 -4.85 -7.95
N GLY A 246 -17.80 -4.98 -8.98
CA GLY A 246 -18.61 -3.89 -9.52
C GLY A 246 -17.81 -2.82 -10.27
N LEU A 247 -16.62 -3.16 -10.80
CA LEU A 247 -15.72 -2.22 -11.48
C LEU A 247 -16.37 -1.56 -12.72
N ASP A 248 -17.32 -2.24 -13.34
CA ASP A 248 -18.09 -1.82 -14.50
C ASP A 248 -19.20 -0.80 -14.17
N ASN A 249 -19.52 -0.59 -12.89
CA ASN A 249 -20.57 0.31 -12.46
C ASN A 249 -20.17 1.12 -11.23
N ARG A 250 -19.94 2.43 -11.42
CA ARG A 250 -19.52 3.35 -10.35
C ARG A 250 -20.42 3.32 -9.12
N ASP A 251 -21.72 3.06 -9.27
CA ASP A 251 -22.68 3.10 -8.17
C ASP A 251 -22.66 1.86 -7.30
N ASN A 252 -22.25 0.72 -7.87
CA ASN A 252 -22.12 -0.54 -7.16
C ASN A 252 -20.67 -0.93 -6.88
N TYR A 253 -19.72 -0.11 -7.32
CA TYR A 253 -18.30 -0.36 -7.18
C TYR A 253 -17.90 -0.49 -5.71
N TYR A 254 -17.10 -1.51 -5.40
CA TYR A 254 -16.66 -1.83 -4.04
C TYR A 254 -16.00 -0.63 -3.33
N MET A 255 -15.09 0.09 -3.99
CA MET A 255 -14.39 1.20 -3.32
C MET A 255 -15.29 2.39 -3.01
N LYS A 256 -16.42 2.57 -3.72
CA LYS A 256 -17.42 3.59 -3.34
C LYS A 256 -17.93 3.34 -1.92
N LYS A 257 -18.20 2.08 -1.61
CA LYS A 257 -18.64 1.63 -0.28
C LYS A 257 -17.55 1.86 0.75
N VAL A 258 -16.30 1.52 0.43
CA VAL A 258 -15.16 1.71 1.33
C VAL A 258 -14.95 3.18 1.64
N TYR A 259 -14.90 4.06 0.64
CA TYR A 259 -14.67 5.49 0.84
C TYR A 259 -15.74 6.13 1.73
N LEU A 260 -17.03 5.83 1.48
CA LEU A 260 -18.12 6.33 2.33
C LEU A 260 -18.07 5.74 3.75
N SER A 261 -17.61 4.50 3.89
CA SER A 261 -17.42 3.89 5.21
C SER A 261 -16.27 4.54 5.97
N CYS A 262 -15.21 4.98 5.30
CA CYS A 262 -14.13 5.76 5.91
C CYS A 262 -14.65 7.13 6.39
N VAL A 263 -15.45 7.83 5.57
CA VAL A 263 -16.11 9.09 6.00
C VAL A 263 -16.99 8.85 7.24
N ARG A 264 -17.79 7.78 7.25
CA ARG A 264 -18.60 7.41 8.42
C ARG A 264 -17.76 7.08 9.66
N ALA A 265 -16.61 6.43 9.49
CA ALA A 265 -15.69 6.19 10.60
C ALA A 265 -15.15 7.51 11.18
N ILE A 266 -14.83 8.49 10.33
CA ILE A 266 -14.41 9.82 10.74
C ILE A 266 -15.52 10.57 11.50
N GLU A 267 -16.76 10.53 11.02
CA GLU A 267 -17.93 11.08 11.73
C GLU A 267 -18.09 10.45 13.13
N TYR A 268 -17.95 9.13 13.21
CA TYR A 268 -18.02 8.41 14.47
C TYR A 268 -16.92 8.82 15.44
N LEU A 269 -15.66 8.90 14.99
CA LEU A 269 -14.52 9.33 15.80
C LEU A 269 -14.69 10.77 16.29
N SER A 270 -15.25 11.64 15.43
CA SER A 270 -15.58 13.03 15.78
C SER A 270 -16.75 13.14 16.77
N SER A 271 -17.59 12.12 16.89
CA SER A 271 -18.69 12.10 17.87
C SER A 271 -18.25 11.61 19.26
N LEU A 272 -17.01 11.13 19.41
CA LEU A 272 -16.54 10.58 20.68
C LEU A 272 -16.51 11.67 21.76
N PRO A 273 -17.09 11.43 22.95
CA PRO A 273 -16.99 12.37 24.04
C PRO A 273 -15.54 12.51 24.55
N GLU A 274 -14.64 11.59 24.21
CA GLU A 274 -13.22 11.68 24.52
C GLU A 274 -12.39 12.37 23.42
N TRP A 275 -12.97 12.71 22.26
CA TRP A 275 -12.26 13.48 21.24
C TRP A 275 -12.09 14.94 21.66
N ASP A 276 -10.90 15.49 21.40
CA ASP A 276 -10.53 16.87 21.74
C ASP A 276 -11.17 17.96 20.89
N GLY A 277 -11.91 17.58 19.83
CA GLY A 277 -12.65 18.50 18.98
C GLY A 277 -11.80 19.26 17.95
N LYS A 278 -10.50 18.98 17.86
CA LYS A 278 -9.60 19.74 16.96
C LYS A 278 -8.55 18.91 16.23
N ASN A 279 -8.08 17.82 16.82
CA ASN A 279 -6.99 17.02 16.25
C ASN A 279 -7.51 15.68 15.72
N MET A 280 -7.40 15.50 14.42
CA MET A 280 -7.76 14.28 13.72
C MET A 280 -6.68 13.93 12.71
N ILE A 281 -6.17 12.71 12.79
CA ILE A 281 -5.06 12.22 11.97
C ILE A 281 -5.58 11.03 11.17
N ALA A 282 -5.43 11.07 9.85
CA ALA A 282 -5.62 9.91 8.99
C ALA A 282 -4.24 9.33 8.64
N GLN A 283 -4.05 8.03 8.87
CA GLN A 283 -2.77 7.37 8.66
C GLN A 283 -2.96 5.99 8.05
N GLY A 284 -2.23 5.68 6.98
CA GLY A 284 -2.17 4.32 6.45
C GLY A 284 -1.06 4.16 5.42
N ASN A 285 -0.77 2.90 5.07
CA ASN A 285 0.24 2.54 4.08
C ASN A 285 -0.39 1.85 2.87
N SER A 286 0.17 2.06 1.67
CA SER A 286 -0.33 1.47 0.42
C SER A 286 -1.82 1.80 0.23
N GLN A 287 -2.72 0.81 0.15
CA GLN A 287 -4.16 1.06 0.10
C GLN A 287 -4.66 1.91 1.28
N GLY A 288 -4.18 1.65 2.49
CA GLY A 288 -4.55 2.47 3.66
C GLY A 288 -4.08 3.92 3.51
N GLY A 289 -2.96 4.14 2.83
CA GLY A 289 -2.48 5.49 2.51
C GLY A 289 -3.38 6.20 1.51
N ALA A 290 -3.81 5.49 0.46
CA ALA A 290 -4.80 6.03 -0.47
C ALA A 290 -6.13 6.35 0.23
N LEU A 291 -6.59 5.47 1.13
CA LEU A 291 -7.80 5.71 1.92
C LEU A 291 -7.67 6.91 2.88
N ALA A 292 -6.49 7.11 3.46
CA ALA A 292 -6.20 8.27 4.29
C ALA A 292 -6.16 9.59 3.51
N LEU A 293 -5.80 9.57 2.22
CA LEU A 293 -5.83 10.74 1.33
C LEU A 293 -7.25 11.12 0.88
N VAL A 294 -8.17 10.15 0.86
CA VAL A 294 -9.56 10.36 0.41
C VAL A 294 -10.40 11.08 1.45
N VAL A 295 -10.07 10.95 2.74
CA VAL A 295 -10.85 11.47 3.88
C VAL A 295 -10.30 12.77 4.45
#